data_AF-A0A8T5BD71-F1
#
_entry.id   AF-A0A8T5BD71-F1
#
_cell.length_a   1.000
_cell.length_b   1.000
_cell.length_c   1.000
_cell.angle_alpha   90.00
_cell.angle_beta   90.00
_cell.angle_gamma   90.00
#
_symmetry.space_group_name_H-M   'P 1'
#
loop_
_entity.id
_entity.type
_entity.pdbx_description
1 polymer ?
#
loop_
_entity_poly.entity_id
_entity_poly.type
_entity_poly.pdbx_seq_one_letter_code
_entity_poly.pdbx_strand_id
1 'polypeptide(L)'
;MVCEVKIYEKPQLSNPVLVEGLPGIGLVANIAVAYLIRKLDAKLFGEIKSSYFHDVAVTNKDGLLTYPTNQLYYYKGEKSGRDLILLYGNTQALTARGQYELCGCILKTAESLGCRLIITLGGYRPGRGAVKPRLYFAASDRDMAGVAKDLGAEPLRIQIFGLAGLLIGMCRLRDLKGLCLLSETPGTYPDKEAAHELLKALSRILKIKVDISDLGDPMDLINVLPPFDFGAIAEKRSVKQPMPDWLI
;
A
#
# COMPACT_ATOMS: atom_id res chain seq x y z
N MET A 1 -5.58 9.25 -21.61
CA MET A 1 -5.16 9.35 -20.19
C MET A 1 -4.39 8.08 -19.90
N VAL A 2 -3.14 8.11 -19.43
CA VAL A 2 -2.38 6.85 -19.29
C VAL A 2 -1.93 6.57 -17.85
N CYS A 3 -1.49 7.60 -17.11
CA CYS A 3 -1.52 7.62 -15.65
C CYS A 3 -1.43 9.07 -15.14
N GLU A 4 -2.45 9.54 -14.42
CA GLU A 4 -2.55 10.93 -13.95
C GLU A 4 -2.90 10.98 -12.45
N VAL A 5 -2.47 12.03 -11.76
CA VAL A 5 -2.84 12.25 -10.36
C VAL A 5 -3.79 13.45 -10.27
N LYS A 6 -5.00 13.21 -9.80
CA LYS A 6 -5.92 14.26 -9.36
C LYS A 6 -5.50 14.67 -7.95
N ILE A 7 -5.00 15.89 -7.81
CA ILE A 7 -4.62 16.46 -6.50
C ILE A 7 -5.80 17.23 -5.93
N TYR A 8 -6.22 16.88 -4.71
CA TYR A 8 -7.27 17.56 -3.95
C TYR A 8 -6.69 18.71 -3.13
N GLU A 9 -5.53 18.49 -2.51
CA GLU A 9 -4.75 19.51 -1.83
C GLU A 9 -3.26 19.23 -1.98
N LYS A 10 -2.42 20.27 -1.91
CA LYS A 10 -0.96 20.12 -1.98
C LYS A 10 -0.34 20.22 -0.59
N PRO A 11 0.02 19.09 0.05
CA PRO A 11 0.56 19.13 1.40
C PRO A 11 1.97 19.75 1.40
N GLN A 12 2.24 20.53 2.44
CA GLN A 12 3.60 21.02 2.74
C GLN A 12 4.28 20.01 3.65
N LEU A 13 5.13 19.15 3.07
CA LEU A 13 5.85 18.07 3.75
C LEU A 13 7.35 18.38 3.80
N SER A 14 8.03 17.88 4.83
CA SER A 14 9.48 17.97 5.00
C SER A 14 10.11 16.59 4.92
N ASN A 15 10.85 16.32 3.84
CA ASN A 15 11.56 15.05 3.59
C ASN A 15 10.68 13.80 3.84
N PRO A 16 9.48 13.72 3.23
CA PRO A 16 8.56 12.63 3.51
C PRO A 16 9.09 11.28 3.03
N VAL A 17 8.58 10.19 3.61
CA VAL A 17 8.76 8.83 3.10
C VAL A 17 7.47 8.38 2.42
N LEU A 18 7.58 7.85 1.21
CA LEU A 18 6.46 7.16 0.58
C LEU A 18 6.42 5.71 1.07
N VAL A 19 5.27 5.27 1.57
CA VAL A 19 5.01 3.86 1.89
C VAL A 19 3.91 3.36 0.96
N GLU A 20 4.22 2.32 0.19
CA GLU A 20 3.31 1.72 -0.78
C GLU A 20 2.65 0.45 -0.23
N GLY A 21 1.33 0.40 -0.36
CA GLY A 21 0.49 -0.69 0.14
C GLY A 21 -0.64 -1.07 -0.82
N LEU A 22 -0.33 -1.31 -2.09
CA LEU A 22 -1.31 -1.83 -3.03
C LEU A 22 -1.58 -3.33 -2.81
N PRO A 23 -2.69 -3.87 -3.37
CA PRO A 23 -3.04 -5.27 -3.17
C PRO A 23 -1.98 -6.22 -3.72
N GLY A 24 -1.76 -7.33 -3.02
CA GLY A 24 -0.79 -8.37 -3.37
C GLY A 24 -1.02 -9.64 -2.56
N ILE A 25 -0.01 -10.52 -2.48
CA ILE A 25 -0.11 -11.80 -1.76
C ILE A 25 -0.54 -11.56 -0.31
N GLY A 26 -1.64 -12.19 0.11
CA GLY A 26 -2.19 -12.08 1.47
C GLY A 26 -2.68 -10.70 1.88
N LEU A 27 -2.79 -9.75 0.93
CA LEU A 27 -3.12 -8.33 1.17
C LEU A 27 -2.27 -7.65 2.25
N VAL A 28 -1.10 -8.22 2.56
CA VAL A 28 -0.26 -7.84 3.70
C VAL A 28 0.08 -6.35 3.68
N ALA A 29 0.52 -5.86 2.52
CA ALA A 29 0.84 -4.47 2.25
C ALA A 29 -0.37 -3.54 2.41
N ASN A 30 -1.51 -3.98 1.89
CA ASN A 30 -2.76 -3.23 1.88
C ASN A 30 -3.32 -3.06 3.30
N ILE A 31 -3.31 -4.13 4.09
CA ILE A 31 -3.71 -4.11 5.50
C ILE A 31 -2.79 -3.17 6.30
N ALA A 32 -1.47 -3.28 6.12
CA ALA A 32 -0.51 -2.44 6.84
C ALA A 32 -0.72 -0.96 6.54
N VAL A 33 -0.85 -0.56 5.27
CA VAL A 33 -1.04 0.85 4.91
C VAL A 33 -2.43 1.36 5.29
N ALA A 34 -3.50 0.57 5.09
CA ALA A 34 -4.85 0.94 5.55
C ALA A 34 -4.87 1.22 7.06
N TYR A 35 -4.19 0.37 7.84
CA TYR A 35 -4.08 0.53 9.27
C TYR A 35 -3.29 1.80 9.65
N LEU A 36 -2.17 2.09 8.99
CA LEU A 36 -1.42 3.32 9.20
C LEU A 36 -2.26 4.56 8.88
N ILE A 37 -3.02 4.55 7.77
CA ILE A 37 -3.92 5.64 7.41
C ILE A 37 -4.91 5.91 8.54
N ARG A 38 -5.58 4.86 9.04
CA ARG A 38 -6.55 4.97 10.13
C ARG A 38 -5.91 5.46 11.44
N LYS A 39 -4.78 4.88 11.82
CA LYS A 39 -4.12 5.16 13.11
C LYS A 39 -3.49 6.55 13.19
N LEU A 40 -3.00 7.05 12.07
CA LEU A 40 -2.36 8.35 11.99
C LEU A 40 -3.33 9.47 11.60
N ASP A 41 -4.62 9.14 11.40
CA ASP A 41 -5.63 10.06 10.83
C ASP A 41 -5.09 10.74 9.55
N ALA A 42 -4.47 9.93 8.68
CA ALA A 42 -3.81 10.43 7.48
C ALA A 42 -4.85 11.01 6.50
N LYS A 43 -4.53 12.15 5.90
CA LYS A 43 -5.45 12.92 5.07
C LYS A 43 -5.29 12.59 3.59
N LEU A 44 -6.38 12.29 2.91
CA LEU A 44 -6.41 12.08 1.46
C LEU A 44 -6.05 13.41 0.75
N PHE A 45 -5.01 13.40 -0.08
CA PHE A 45 -4.62 14.59 -0.86
C PHE A 45 -4.58 14.37 -2.36
N GLY A 46 -4.63 13.12 -2.82
CA GLY A 46 -4.68 12.83 -4.23
C GLY A 46 -5.19 11.44 -4.57
N GLU A 47 -5.54 11.27 -5.84
CA GLU A 47 -5.98 10.01 -6.42
C GLU A 47 -5.32 9.81 -7.77
N ILE A 48 -4.76 8.62 -8.00
CA ILE A 48 -4.15 8.21 -9.25
C ILE A 48 -5.22 7.56 -10.12
N LYS A 49 -5.33 8.01 -11.36
CA LYS A 49 -6.18 7.46 -12.40
C LYS A 49 -5.30 6.88 -13.50
N SER A 50 -5.58 5.65 -13.92
CA SER A 50 -4.84 5.01 -14.99
C SER A 50 -5.78 4.25 -15.92
N SER A 51 -5.55 4.37 -17.23
CA SER A 51 -6.23 3.54 -18.22
C SER A 51 -5.75 2.08 -18.20
N TYR A 52 -4.77 1.75 -17.36
CA TYR A 52 -4.27 0.39 -17.17
C TYR A 52 -4.82 -0.30 -15.93
N PHE A 53 -5.67 0.38 -15.16
CA PHE A 53 -6.47 -0.30 -14.15
C PHE A 53 -7.54 -1.16 -14.82
N HIS A 54 -8.15 -2.05 -14.02
CA HIS A 54 -9.29 -2.82 -14.49
C HIS A 54 -10.39 -1.89 -15.02
N ASP A 55 -11.07 -2.30 -16.08
CA ASP A 55 -12.16 -1.58 -16.72
C ASP A 55 -13.52 -1.96 -16.10
N VAL A 56 -13.55 -2.04 -14.77
CA VAL A 56 -14.70 -2.53 -14.00
C VAL A 56 -15.20 -1.48 -13.01
N ALA A 57 -16.50 -1.50 -12.74
CA ALA A 57 -17.05 -0.96 -11.51
C ALA A 57 -17.78 -2.10 -10.80
N VAL A 58 -17.62 -2.19 -9.49
CA VAL A 58 -18.19 -3.25 -8.66
C VAL A 58 -19.22 -2.62 -7.74
N THR A 59 -20.44 -3.11 -7.76
CA THR A 59 -21.47 -2.70 -6.80
C THR A 59 -21.37 -3.51 -5.53
N ASN A 60 -21.52 -2.85 -4.39
CA ASN A 60 -21.69 -3.55 -3.11
C ASN A 60 -23.15 -4.00 -2.93
N LYS A 61 -23.43 -4.68 -1.80
CA LYS A 61 -24.78 -5.19 -1.46
C LYS A 61 -25.87 -4.10 -1.37
N ASP A 62 -25.47 -2.86 -1.16
CA ASP A 62 -26.35 -1.70 -1.07
C ASP A 62 -26.52 -0.98 -2.42
N GLY A 63 -25.94 -1.53 -3.49
CA GLY A 63 -25.97 -0.97 -4.84
C GLY A 63 -25.00 0.19 -5.06
N LEU A 64 -24.12 0.48 -4.08
CA LEU A 64 -23.11 1.54 -4.21
C LEU A 64 -21.94 1.05 -5.06
N LEU A 65 -21.55 1.87 -6.03
CA LEU A 65 -20.44 1.60 -6.93
C LEU A 65 -19.09 1.85 -6.25
N THR A 66 -18.21 0.88 -6.38
CA THR A 66 -16.77 0.99 -6.15
C THR A 66 -16.06 0.81 -7.47
N TYR A 67 -14.93 1.47 -7.67
CA TYR A 67 -14.13 1.36 -8.89
C TYR A 67 -12.65 1.22 -8.55
N PRO A 68 -11.81 0.81 -9.51
CA PRO A 68 -10.36 0.76 -9.37
C PRO A 68 -9.76 2.11 -9.00
N THR A 69 -9.14 2.17 -7.82
CA THR A 69 -8.56 3.37 -7.25
C THR A 69 -7.18 3.10 -6.67
N ASN A 70 -6.33 4.12 -6.81
CA ASN A 70 -5.08 4.27 -6.08
C ASN A 70 -5.13 5.69 -5.49
N GLN A 71 -4.94 5.81 -4.18
CA GLN A 71 -5.14 7.01 -3.40
C GLN A 71 -3.86 7.34 -2.64
N LEU A 72 -3.59 8.64 -2.52
CA LEU A 72 -2.44 9.19 -1.86
C LEU A 72 -2.91 9.94 -0.62
N TYR A 73 -2.46 9.47 0.54
CA TYR A 73 -2.69 10.08 1.82
C TYR A 73 -1.40 10.69 2.35
N TYR A 74 -1.48 11.74 3.17
CA TYR A 74 -0.33 12.28 3.86
C TYR A 74 -0.56 12.32 5.37
N TYR A 75 0.54 12.19 6.09
CA TYR A 75 0.62 12.43 7.52
C TYR A 75 1.80 13.36 7.78
N LYS A 76 1.56 14.40 8.58
CA LYS A 76 2.63 15.29 9.06
C LYS A 76 3.09 14.77 10.42
N GLY A 77 4.35 14.40 10.50
CA GLY A 77 4.95 13.93 11.74
C GLY A 77 4.89 15.02 12.81
N GLU A 78 4.67 14.61 14.06
CA GLU A 78 4.92 15.48 15.19
C GLU A 78 6.44 15.73 15.37
N LYS A 79 6.86 16.54 16.36
CA LYS A 79 8.24 17.05 16.59
C LYS A 79 9.43 16.14 16.22
N SER A 80 9.31 14.82 16.29
CA SER A 80 10.36 13.83 15.95
C SER A 80 9.93 12.74 14.96
N GLY A 81 8.66 12.76 14.51
CA GLY A 81 8.12 11.83 13.53
C GLY A 81 8.44 12.28 12.10
N ARG A 82 8.53 11.32 11.19
CA ARG A 82 8.75 11.61 9.77
C ARG A 82 7.43 11.87 9.07
N ASP A 83 7.41 12.85 8.16
CA ASP A 83 6.28 13.05 7.27
C ASP A 83 6.13 11.84 6.34
N LEU A 84 4.88 11.45 6.06
CA LEU A 84 4.58 10.27 5.26
C LEU A 84 3.69 10.62 4.08
N ILE A 85 3.93 9.92 2.97
CA ILE A 85 3.01 9.75 1.86
C ILE A 85 2.61 8.27 1.88
N LEU A 86 1.33 7.97 2.06
CA LEU A 86 0.81 6.61 2.10
C LEU A 86 0.06 6.35 0.80
N LEU A 87 0.57 5.45 -0.03
CA LEU A 87 -0.08 5.00 -1.25
C LEU A 87 -0.90 3.74 -0.93
N TYR A 88 -2.21 3.88 -1.08
CA TYR A 88 -3.19 2.83 -0.82
C TYR A 88 -4.11 2.66 -2.02
N GLY A 89 -4.70 1.49 -2.21
CA GLY A 89 -5.62 1.28 -3.33
C GLY A 89 -6.17 -0.13 -3.37
N ASN A 90 -7.06 -0.37 -4.33
CA ASN A 90 -7.74 -1.65 -4.51
C ASN A 90 -7.39 -2.34 -5.84
N THR A 91 -6.41 -1.81 -6.58
CA THR A 91 -5.94 -2.34 -7.86
C THR A 91 -4.45 -2.07 -8.05
N GLN A 92 -3.82 -2.85 -8.93
CA GLN A 92 -2.59 -2.46 -9.62
C GLN A 92 -2.86 -2.34 -11.13
N ALA A 93 -1.87 -1.88 -11.90
CA ALA A 93 -1.96 -1.88 -13.36
C ALA A 93 -1.86 -3.32 -13.93
N LEU A 94 -2.65 -3.61 -14.96
CA LEU A 94 -2.80 -4.95 -15.52
C LEU A 94 -1.68 -5.37 -16.47
N THR A 95 -1.01 -4.42 -17.10
CA THR A 95 0.01 -4.68 -18.12
C THR A 95 1.39 -4.23 -17.66
N ALA A 96 2.44 -4.83 -18.23
CA ALA A 96 3.82 -4.41 -17.95
C ALA A 96 4.00 -2.91 -18.23
N ARG A 97 3.50 -2.42 -19.38
CA ARG A 97 3.52 -0.99 -19.70
C ARG A 97 2.82 -0.15 -18.63
N GLY A 98 1.62 -0.56 -18.22
CA GLY A 98 0.88 0.15 -17.19
C GLY A 98 1.58 0.18 -15.83
N GLN A 99 2.29 -0.88 -15.47
CA GLN A 99 3.09 -0.93 -14.25
C GLN A 99 4.24 0.10 -14.28
N TYR A 100 4.95 0.21 -15.41
CA TYR A 100 6.00 1.23 -15.59
C TYR A 100 5.43 2.66 -15.54
N GLU A 101 4.29 2.89 -16.18
CA GLU A 101 3.66 4.21 -16.18
C GLU A 101 3.12 4.60 -14.80
N LEU A 102 2.52 3.65 -14.08
CA LEU A 102 2.08 3.82 -12.70
C LEU A 102 3.25 4.15 -11.77
N CYS A 103 4.35 3.39 -11.84
CA CYS A 103 5.59 3.68 -11.12
C CYS A 103 6.10 5.09 -11.43
N GLY A 104 6.17 5.46 -12.71
CA GLY A 104 6.62 6.79 -13.11
C GLY A 104 5.74 7.92 -12.55
N CYS A 105 4.43 7.71 -12.52
CA CYS A 105 3.45 8.64 -11.96
C CYS A 105 3.62 8.81 -10.45
N ILE A 106 3.77 7.70 -9.72
CA ILE A 106 3.99 7.68 -8.26
C ILE A 106 5.29 8.38 -7.90
N LEU A 107 6.41 8.00 -8.53
CA LEU A 107 7.72 8.58 -8.24
C LEU A 107 7.73 10.07 -8.53
N LYS A 108 7.23 10.51 -9.70
CA LYS A 108 7.12 11.93 -10.05
C LYS A 108 6.34 12.71 -8.99
N THR A 109 5.23 12.15 -8.51
CA THR A 109 4.38 12.80 -7.50
C THR A 109 5.10 12.89 -6.16
N ALA A 110 5.71 11.80 -5.69
CA ALA A 110 6.48 11.77 -4.46
C ALA A 110 7.66 12.74 -4.47
N GLU A 111 8.43 12.76 -5.56
CA GLU A 111 9.57 13.67 -5.77
C GLU A 111 9.12 15.13 -5.72
N SER A 112 7.97 15.47 -6.31
CA SER A 112 7.42 16.83 -6.30
C SER A 112 7.05 17.34 -4.89
N LEU A 113 6.92 16.43 -3.92
CA LEU A 113 6.68 16.71 -2.51
C LEU A 113 7.95 16.60 -1.66
N GLY A 114 9.13 16.48 -2.29
CA GLY A 114 10.42 16.39 -1.61
C GLY A 114 10.75 15.00 -1.06
N CYS A 115 10.02 13.95 -1.46
CA CYS A 115 10.30 12.58 -1.05
C CYS A 115 11.62 12.08 -1.64
N ARG A 116 12.46 11.46 -0.80
CA ARG A 116 13.75 10.85 -1.20
C ARG A 116 13.88 9.37 -0.85
N LEU A 117 12.90 8.83 -0.12
CA LEU A 117 12.87 7.44 0.30
C LEU A 117 11.51 6.82 0.00
N ILE A 118 11.53 5.72 -0.74
CA ILE A 118 10.37 4.91 -1.07
C ILE A 118 10.47 3.56 -0.36
N ILE A 119 9.42 3.18 0.36
CA ILE A 119 9.29 1.87 0.99
C ILE A 119 8.10 1.15 0.36
N THR A 120 8.34 -0.02 -0.23
CA THR A 120 7.28 -0.90 -0.72
C THR A 120 7.06 -2.06 0.22
N LEU A 121 5.82 -2.51 0.31
CA LEU A 121 5.41 -3.60 1.19
C LEU A 121 4.84 -4.74 0.36
N GLY A 122 4.87 -5.96 0.90
CA GLY A 122 4.26 -7.10 0.25
C GLY A 122 4.23 -8.36 1.09
N GLY A 123 3.47 -9.34 0.61
CA GLY A 123 3.52 -10.71 1.09
C GLY A 123 4.51 -11.54 0.28
N TYR A 124 5.17 -12.49 0.92
CA TYR A 124 6.00 -13.50 0.27
C TYR A 124 5.58 -14.90 0.70
N ARG A 125 5.37 -15.81 -0.27
CA ARG A 125 5.01 -17.21 -0.02
C ARG A 125 6.15 -18.14 -0.44
N PRO A 126 7.03 -18.55 0.48
CA PRO A 126 8.16 -19.44 0.17
C PRO A 126 7.78 -20.91 -0.03
N GLY A 127 6.49 -21.28 0.05
CA GLY A 127 6.04 -22.66 -0.14
C GLY A 127 6.32 -23.60 1.04
N ARG A 128 6.74 -23.07 2.19
CA ARG A 128 6.94 -23.79 3.45
C ARG A 128 6.00 -23.26 4.54
N GLY A 129 5.59 -24.11 5.46
CA GLY A 129 4.87 -23.67 6.66
C GLY A 129 5.81 -22.93 7.60
N ALA A 130 5.42 -21.75 8.05
CA ALA A 130 6.14 -20.99 9.07
C ALA A 130 5.25 -20.76 10.29
N VAL A 131 5.82 -20.96 11.48
CA VAL A 131 5.12 -20.74 12.76
C VAL A 131 4.95 -19.24 13.05
N LYS A 132 5.88 -18.40 12.56
CA LYS A 132 5.80 -16.94 12.61
C LYS A 132 6.28 -16.35 11.29
N PRO A 133 5.67 -15.24 10.81
CA PRO A 133 6.13 -14.57 9.60
C PRO A 133 7.58 -14.09 9.75
N ARG A 134 8.43 -14.40 8.77
CA ARG A 134 9.76 -13.78 8.65
C ARG A 134 9.70 -12.58 7.73
N LEU A 135 10.64 -11.66 7.95
CA LEU A 135 10.84 -10.52 7.08
C LEU A 135 11.95 -10.80 6.06
N TYR A 136 11.68 -10.41 4.82
CA TYR A 136 12.63 -10.42 3.72
C TYR A 136 12.72 -9.02 3.12
N PHE A 137 13.81 -8.75 2.41
CA PHE A 137 13.99 -7.45 1.77
C PHE A 137 14.70 -7.49 0.42
N ALA A 138 14.45 -6.44 -0.36
CA ALA A 138 15.30 -6.00 -1.46
C ALA A 138 15.55 -4.49 -1.31
N ALA A 139 16.74 -4.01 -1.66
CA ALA A 139 17.15 -2.64 -1.42
C ALA A 139 17.79 -2.01 -2.66
N SER A 140 17.62 -0.70 -2.83
CA SER A 140 18.23 0.07 -3.92
C SER A 140 19.75 0.22 -3.78
N ASP A 141 20.25 0.19 -2.54
CA ASP A 141 21.66 0.37 -2.19
C ASP A 141 22.05 -0.29 -0.85
N ARG A 142 23.31 -0.11 -0.46
CA ARG A 142 23.90 -0.69 0.75
C ARG A 142 23.35 -0.09 2.03
N ASP A 143 22.95 1.18 2.03
CA ASP A 143 22.42 1.85 3.23
C ASP A 143 21.06 1.25 3.58
N MET A 144 20.17 1.15 2.59
CA MET A 144 18.84 0.55 2.78
C MET A 144 18.94 -0.95 3.08
N ALA A 145 19.93 -1.65 2.53
CA ALA A 145 20.21 -3.02 2.90
C ALA A 145 20.69 -3.14 4.37
N GLY A 146 21.46 -2.18 4.87
CA GLY A 146 21.85 -2.10 6.28
C GLY A 146 20.65 -1.91 7.20
N VAL A 147 19.79 -0.93 6.89
CA VAL A 147 18.54 -0.67 7.61
C VAL A 147 17.67 -1.93 7.71
N ALA A 148 17.52 -2.68 6.62
CA ALA A 148 16.72 -3.91 6.61
C ALA A 148 17.34 -5.02 7.48
N LYS A 149 18.67 -5.17 7.47
CA LYS A 149 19.37 -6.16 8.31
C LYS A 149 19.25 -5.85 9.79
N ASP A 150 19.27 -4.57 10.18
CA ASP A 150 19.07 -4.15 11.58
C ASP A 150 17.65 -4.45 12.10
N LEU A 151 16.70 -4.67 11.19
CA LEU A 151 15.35 -5.15 11.52
C LEU A 151 15.29 -6.68 11.65
N GLY A 152 16.35 -7.40 11.30
CA GLY A 152 16.39 -8.85 11.22
C GLY A 152 15.82 -9.42 9.92
N ALA A 153 15.64 -8.59 8.88
CA ALA A 153 15.14 -9.06 7.59
C ALA A 153 16.24 -9.77 6.77
N GLU A 154 15.85 -10.82 6.05
CA GLU A 154 16.75 -11.61 5.21
C GLU A 154 16.75 -11.10 3.74
N PRO A 155 17.91 -11.05 3.06
CA PRO A 155 17.95 -10.62 1.67
C PRO A 155 17.25 -11.64 0.77
N LEU A 156 16.35 -11.17 -0.09
CA LEU A 156 15.62 -12.03 -1.01
C LEU A 156 16.37 -12.16 -2.35
N ARG A 157 16.62 -13.40 -2.79
CA ARG A 157 17.32 -13.70 -4.05
C ARG A 157 16.38 -14.25 -5.13
N ILE A 158 15.28 -13.54 -5.38
CA ILE A 158 14.27 -13.93 -6.37
C ILE A 158 13.78 -12.70 -7.17
N GLN A 159 12.95 -12.93 -8.18
CA GLN A 159 12.23 -11.86 -8.88
C GLN A 159 11.03 -11.37 -8.05
N ILE A 160 10.94 -10.06 -7.82
CA ILE A 160 9.81 -9.43 -7.15
C ILE A 160 8.93 -8.79 -8.23
N PHE A 161 7.75 -9.34 -8.45
CA PHE A 161 6.81 -8.88 -9.48
C PHE A 161 5.91 -7.75 -8.98
N GLY A 162 5.34 -7.00 -9.93
CA GLY A 162 4.40 -5.91 -9.66
C GLY A 162 5.05 -4.65 -9.09
N LEU A 163 4.22 -3.78 -8.54
CA LEU A 163 4.65 -2.46 -8.11
C LEU A 163 5.72 -2.51 -7.00
N ALA A 164 5.60 -3.47 -6.07
CA ALA A 164 6.49 -3.59 -4.92
C ALA A 164 7.97 -3.75 -5.32
N GLY A 165 8.26 -4.55 -6.35
CA GLY A 165 9.61 -4.72 -6.87
C GLY A 165 10.02 -3.61 -7.84
N LEU A 166 9.12 -3.27 -8.77
CA LEU A 166 9.41 -2.34 -9.85
C LEU A 166 9.70 -0.93 -9.33
N LEU A 167 8.94 -0.45 -8.34
CA LEU A 167 9.09 0.90 -7.80
C LEU A 167 10.49 1.10 -7.20
N ILE A 168 11.01 0.10 -6.47
CA ILE A 168 12.36 0.14 -5.89
C ILE A 168 13.45 0.02 -6.97
N GLY A 169 13.22 -0.81 -8.00
CA GLY A 169 14.12 -0.88 -9.16
C GLY A 169 14.25 0.47 -9.86
N MET A 170 13.12 1.16 -10.05
CA MET A 170 13.06 2.48 -10.69
C MET A 170 13.64 3.61 -9.82
N CYS A 171 13.66 3.47 -8.49
CA CYS A 171 14.31 4.44 -7.60
C CYS A 171 15.79 4.66 -7.95
N ARG A 172 16.50 3.59 -8.35
CA ARG A 172 17.91 3.65 -8.75
C ARG A 172 18.15 4.51 -9.99
N LEU A 173 17.14 4.68 -10.85
CA LEU A 173 17.22 5.52 -12.04
C LEU A 173 16.97 7.01 -11.74
N ARG A 174 16.56 7.34 -10.52
CA ARG A 174 16.13 8.70 -10.11
C ARG A 174 16.88 9.26 -8.90
N ASP A 175 17.98 8.62 -8.50
CA ASP A 175 18.72 8.97 -7.30
C ASP A 175 17.82 8.99 -6.03
N LEU A 176 16.88 8.05 -5.97
CA LEU A 176 16.02 7.82 -4.82
C LEU A 176 16.49 6.59 -4.05
N LYS A 177 16.33 6.65 -2.72
CA LYS A 177 16.51 5.50 -1.84
C LYS A 177 15.24 4.65 -1.89
N GLY A 178 15.40 3.34 -1.94
CA GLY A 178 14.32 2.38 -2.07
C GLY A 178 14.53 1.14 -1.19
N LEU A 179 13.50 0.75 -0.45
CA LEU A 179 13.47 -0.46 0.36
C LEU A 179 12.16 -1.22 0.15
N CYS A 180 12.26 -2.47 -0.31
CA CYS A 180 11.14 -3.40 -0.34
C CYS A 180 11.19 -4.29 0.91
N LEU A 181 10.11 -4.33 1.68
CA LEU A 181 9.93 -5.24 2.81
C LEU A 181 8.81 -6.22 2.51
N LEU A 182 9.09 -7.50 2.69
CA LEU A 182 8.15 -8.58 2.43
C LEU A 182 7.98 -9.43 3.69
N SER A 183 6.75 -9.66 4.11
CA SER A 183 6.47 -10.59 5.22
C SER A 183 5.98 -11.93 4.69
N GLU A 184 6.48 -13.01 5.30
CA GLU A 184 6.06 -14.37 4.97
C GLU A 184 4.56 -14.55 5.24
N THR A 185 3.83 -15.13 4.29
CA THR A 185 2.37 -15.34 4.41
C THR A 185 1.94 -16.62 3.67
N PRO A 186 0.90 -17.34 4.13
CA PRO A 186 0.25 -18.40 3.35
C PRO A 186 -0.34 -17.87 2.04
N GLY A 187 -0.73 -16.59 2.00
CA GLY A 187 -1.24 -15.92 0.81
C GLY A 187 -2.64 -16.35 0.36
N THR A 188 -3.32 -17.21 1.12
CA THR A 188 -4.65 -17.77 0.81
C THR A 188 -5.81 -16.97 1.42
N TYR A 189 -5.52 -16.01 2.29
CA TYR A 189 -6.48 -15.13 2.95
C TYR A 189 -5.78 -13.80 3.32
N PRO A 190 -6.52 -12.73 3.65
CA PRO A 190 -5.98 -11.51 4.22
C PRO A 190 -5.20 -11.79 5.52
N ASP A 191 -3.88 -11.67 5.49
CA ASP A 191 -2.99 -12.14 6.56
C ASP A 191 -2.60 -11.01 7.51
N LYS A 192 -3.36 -10.95 8.61
CA LYS A 192 -3.16 -10.01 9.71
C LYS A 192 -1.79 -10.13 10.37
N GLU A 193 -1.30 -11.35 10.61
CA GLU A 193 -0.06 -11.57 11.35
C GLU A 193 1.15 -11.14 10.52
N ALA A 194 1.11 -11.41 9.21
CA ALA A 194 2.12 -10.90 8.30
C ALA A 194 2.09 -9.36 8.23
N ALA A 195 0.90 -8.74 8.22
CA ALA A 195 0.79 -7.28 8.20
C ALA A 195 1.32 -6.65 9.50
N HIS A 196 1.08 -7.32 10.64
CA HIS A 196 1.60 -6.92 11.94
C HIS A 196 3.14 -6.90 11.98
N GLU A 197 3.81 -7.89 11.39
CA GLU A 197 5.29 -7.88 11.30
C GLU A 197 5.81 -6.73 10.42
N LEU A 198 5.15 -6.39 9.31
CA LEU A 198 5.51 -5.20 8.52
C LEU A 198 5.29 -3.90 9.31
N LEU A 199 4.19 -3.79 10.05
CA LEU A 199 3.91 -2.61 10.88
C LEU A 199 4.96 -2.43 11.98
N LYS A 200 5.43 -3.51 12.62
CA LYS A 200 6.55 -3.45 13.58
C LYS A 200 7.82 -2.90 12.93
N ALA A 201 8.16 -3.40 11.74
CA ALA A 201 9.33 -2.96 11.00
C ALA A 201 9.23 -1.48 10.61
N LEU A 202 8.07 -1.05 10.10
CA LEU A 202 7.81 0.34 9.72
C LEU A 202 7.85 1.30 10.90
N SER A 203 7.24 0.94 12.04
CA SER A 203 7.28 1.75 13.26
C SER A 203 8.72 2.02 13.71
N ARG A 204 9.62 1.03 13.57
CA ARG A 204 11.05 1.18 13.87
C ARG A 204 11.76 2.10 12.87
N ILE A 205 11.55 1.90 11.56
CA ILE A 205 12.21 2.70 10.50
C ILE A 205 11.75 4.16 10.54
N LEU A 206 10.44 4.37 10.64
CA LEU A 206 9.80 5.68 10.53
C LEU A 206 9.76 6.43 11.86
N LYS A 207 10.12 5.76 12.97
CA LYS A 207 10.05 6.27 14.35
C LYS A 207 8.65 6.81 14.71
N ILE A 208 7.62 6.16 14.19
CA ILE A 208 6.21 6.50 14.47
C ILE A 208 5.70 5.68 15.65
N LYS A 209 4.93 6.32 16.53
CA LYS A 209 4.26 5.66 17.66
C LYS A 209 2.89 5.19 17.21
N VAL A 210 2.83 4.04 16.57
CA VAL A 210 1.58 3.37 16.26
C VAL A 210 1.44 2.21 17.22
N ASP A 211 0.40 2.25 18.06
CA ASP A 211 -0.04 1.05 18.76
C ASP A 211 -0.60 0.09 17.72
N ILE A 212 0.04 -1.07 17.59
CA ILE A 212 -0.25 -2.12 16.62
C ILE A 212 -1.04 -3.29 17.24
N SER A 213 -1.30 -3.23 18.55
CA SER A 213 -1.93 -4.33 19.31
C SER A 213 -3.41 -4.49 19.00
N ASP A 214 -4.07 -3.43 18.53
CA ASP A 214 -5.50 -3.39 18.18
C ASP A 214 -5.76 -3.49 16.67
N LEU A 215 -4.81 -4.05 15.90
CA LEU A 215 -5.12 -4.47 14.54
C LEU A 215 -6.33 -5.41 14.62
N GLY A 216 -7.47 -4.98 14.09
CA GLY A 216 -8.76 -5.70 14.22
C GLY A 216 -8.88 -6.82 13.19
N ASP A 217 -10.09 -7.03 12.68
CA ASP A 217 -10.29 -7.80 11.46
C ASP A 217 -9.76 -7.00 10.27
N PRO A 218 -8.84 -7.55 9.44
CA PRO A 218 -8.37 -6.91 8.22
C PRO A 218 -9.48 -6.47 7.27
N MET A 219 -10.59 -7.21 7.22
CA MET A 219 -11.72 -6.93 6.32
C MET A 219 -12.44 -5.63 6.64
N ASP A 220 -12.37 -5.15 7.88
CA ASP A 220 -12.93 -3.86 8.30
C ASP A 220 -12.06 -2.67 7.86
N LEU A 221 -10.82 -2.92 7.42
CA LEU A 221 -9.84 -1.90 7.05
C LEU A 221 -9.68 -1.75 5.54
N ILE A 222 -9.73 -2.88 4.83
CA ILE A 222 -9.35 -2.94 3.42
C ILE A 222 -10.55 -2.73 2.49
N ASN A 223 -10.29 -2.01 1.40
CA ASN A 223 -11.21 -1.81 0.29
C ASN A 223 -10.68 -2.66 -0.85
N VAL A 224 -11.32 -3.78 -1.13
CA VAL A 224 -10.93 -4.74 -2.17
C VAL A 224 -11.99 -4.77 -3.26
N LEU A 225 -11.59 -4.99 -4.52
CA LEU A 225 -12.51 -5.22 -5.63
C LEU A 225 -12.85 -6.71 -5.76
N PRO A 226 -14.09 -7.15 -5.50
CA PRO A 226 -14.51 -8.50 -5.82
C PRO A 226 -14.47 -8.76 -7.35
N PRO A 227 -14.16 -10.00 -7.80
CA PRO A 227 -13.56 -11.07 -7.01
C PRO A 227 -12.05 -10.83 -6.86
N PHE A 228 -11.63 -10.37 -5.69
CA PHE A 228 -10.28 -10.68 -5.22
C PHE A 228 -10.37 -12.15 -4.83
N ASP A 229 -9.78 -13.03 -5.64
CA ASP A 229 -9.99 -14.47 -5.53
C ASP A 229 -9.40 -15.01 -4.21
N PHE A 230 -10.24 -15.06 -3.19
CA PHE A 230 -9.96 -15.65 -1.87
C PHE A 230 -10.87 -16.85 -1.57
N GLY A 231 -11.61 -17.36 -2.57
CA GLY A 231 -12.74 -18.26 -2.32
C GLY A 231 -13.94 -17.48 -1.74
N ALA A 232 -15.08 -17.61 -2.40
CA ALA A 232 -16.29 -16.82 -2.21
C ALA A 232 -16.80 -16.71 -0.76
N ILE A 233 -17.18 -15.51 -0.32
CA ILE A 233 -18.23 -15.31 0.70
C ILE A 233 -19.09 -14.08 0.34
N ALA A 234 -20.40 -14.29 0.33
CA ALA A 234 -21.44 -13.27 0.21
C ALA A 234 -22.28 -13.26 1.48
N GLU A 235 -22.59 -12.08 2.04
CA GLU A 235 -23.67 -11.93 3.02
C GLU A 235 -24.47 -10.62 2.88
N LYS A 236 -25.78 -10.76 3.10
CA LYS A 236 -26.87 -9.79 2.86
C LYS A 236 -27.08 -8.84 4.03
N ARG A 237 -27.53 -7.62 3.72
CA ARG A 237 -28.72 -6.94 4.31
C ARG A 237 -28.84 -5.53 3.73
N SER A 238 -30.03 -5.20 3.22
CA SER A 238 -30.40 -3.89 2.68
C SER A 238 -31.30 -3.13 3.65
N VAL A 239 -31.04 -1.84 3.88
CA VAL A 239 -31.97 -0.90 4.53
C VAL A 239 -32.39 0.12 3.47
N LYS A 240 -33.71 0.33 3.30
CA LYS A 240 -34.23 1.36 2.39
C LYS A 240 -33.94 2.75 2.95
N GLN A 241 -33.24 3.58 2.18
CA GLN A 241 -33.15 5.02 2.43
C GLN A 241 -34.21 5.76 1.60
N PRO A 242 -34.78 6.86 2.13
CA PRO A 242 -35.71 7.71 1.37
C PRO A 242 -35.01 8.40 0.19
N MET A 243 -35.79 8.80 -0.83
CA MET A 243 -35.28 9.55 -1.97
C MET A 243 -34.61 10.85 -1.49
N PRO A 244 -33.40 11.16 -1.95
CA PRO A 244 -32.74 12.40 -1.55
C PRO A 244 -33.34 13.61 -2.28
N ASP A 245 -33.41 14.74 -1.58
CA ASP A 245 -34.10 15.95 -2.02
C ASP A 245 -33.55 16.56 -3.34
N TRP A 246 -32.33 16.22 -3.73
CA TRP A 246 -31.74 16.66 -5.01
C TRP A 246 -32.33 15.94 -6.23
N LEU A 247 -33.12 14.88 -6.02
CA LEU A 247 -33.76 14.11 -7.07
C LEU A 247 -35.16 14.65 -7.45
N ILE A 248 -35.65 15.68 -6.75
CA ILE A 248 -36.97 16.32 -6.96
C ILE A 248 -36.78 17.73 -7.52
#